data_AF-A0A7V3N9D1-F1
#
_entry.id   AF-A0A7V3N9D1-F1
#
_cell.length_a   1.000
_cell.length_b   1.000
_cell.length_c   1.000
_cell.angle_alpha   90.00
_cell.angle_beta   90.00
_cell.angle_gamma   90.00
#
_symmetry.space_group_name_H-M   'P 1'
#
loop_
_entity.id
_entity.type
_entity.pdbx_description
1 polymer ?
#
loop_
_entity_poly.entity_id
_entity_poly.type
_entity_poly.pdbx_seq_one_letter_code
_entity_poly.pdbx_strand_id
1 'polypeptide(L)'
;MKCPGQDRGFWQGNPVVEVPCPVCGWSVEVFRDEAKGRCAHCGHRFPNPGGNFGCAQWCPMARECLGFVPERPQPASASEGAVAARLITRLEALLAAKPDQLGRALRAFRHAREMVARTGGNPQVVLVATLLSGAGASQVGTTTADCGTAAAPWATL
;
A
#
# COMPACT_ATOMS: atom_id res chain seq x y z
N MET A 1 -9.29 -6.36 -17.46
CA MET A 1 -9.04 -5.46 -16.30
C MET A 1 -7.60 -4.98 -16.42
N LYS A 2 -7.33 -3.67 -16.35
CA LYS A 2 -5.99 -3.10 -16.60
C LYS A 2 -5.22 -3.00 -15.27
N CYS A 3 -3.99 -3.51 -15.23
CA CYS A 3 -3.18 -3.48 -14.01
C CYS A 3 -2.84 -2.03 -13.65
N PRO A 4 -3.17 -1.55 -12.44
CA PRO A 4 -2.86 -0.17 -12.03
C PRO A 4 -1.37 0.15 -12.06
N GLY A 5 -0.52 -0.85 -11.79
CA GLY A 5 0.93 -0.72 -11.84
C GLY A 5 1.51 -0.64 -13.26
N GLN A 6 0.72 -0.99 -14.27
CA GLN A 6 1.08 -0.94 -15.69
C GLN A 6 0.44 0.30 -16.36
N ASP A 7 -0.17 1.18 -15.57
CA ASP A 7 -0.73 2.44 -16.06
C ASP A 7 0.38 3.49 -16.19
N ARG A 8 0.73 3.77 -17.45
CA ARG A 8 1.74 4.76 -17.85
C ARG A 8 1.40 6.17 -17.38
N GLY A 9 0.14 6.46 -17.06
CA GLY A 9 -0.29 7.77 -16.56
C GLY A 9 0.30 8.15 -15.20
N PHE A 10 0.73 7.17 -14.39
CA PHE A 10 1.35 7.41 -13.09
C PHE A 10 2.89 7.29 -13.12
N TRP A 11 3.49 7.04 -14.27
CA TRP A 11 4.93 6.85 -14.37
C TRP A 11 5.64 8.21 -14.42
N GLN A 12 6.73 8.33 -13.66
CA GLN A 12 7.61 9.49 -13.68
C GLN A 12 8.91 9.13 -14.39
N GLY A 13 9.36 9.98 -15.33
CA GLY A 13 10.58 9.77 -16.11
C GLY A 13 10.39 8.92 -17.37
N ASN A 14 11.50 8.44 -17.95
CA ASN A 14 11.46 7.68 -19.21
C ASN A 14 10.89 6.26 -18.98
N PRO A 15 9.76 5.86 -19.61
CA PRO A 15 9.16 4.53 -19.50
C PRO A 15 9.98 3.41 -20.13
N VAL A 16 10.93 3.76 -21.00
CA VAL A 16 11.78 2.83 -21.75
C VAL A 16 13.19 2.85 -21.18
N VAL A 17 13.82 1.67 -21.13
CA VAL A 17 15.22 1.49 -20.77
C VAL A 17 15.93 0.86 -21.97
N GLU A 18 17.04 1.47 -22.38
CA GLU A 18 17.93 0.88 -23.37
C GLU A 18 18.91 -0.07 -22.69
N VAL A 19 18.94 -1.31 -23.15
CA VAL A 19 19.82 -2.35 -22.62
C VAL A 19 20.48 -3.12 -23.77
N PRO A 20 21.80 -3.35 -23.70
CA PRO A 20 22.49 -4.11 -24.73
C PRO A 20 22.10 -5.59 -24.65
N CYS A 21 21.85 -6.20 -25.81
CA CYS A 21 21.58 -7.63 -25.89
C CYS A 21 22.80 -8.43 -25.37
N PRO A 22 22.62 -9.37 -24.42
CA PRO A 22 23.74 -10.15 -23.87
C PRO A 22 24.40 -11.10 -24.89
N VAL A 23 23.77 -11.35 -26.03
CA VAL A 23 24.26 -12.26 -27.07
C VAL A 23 24.95 -11.51 -28.22
N CYS A 24 24.34 -10.44 -28.73
CA CYS A 24 24.82 -9.74 -29.93
C CYS A 24 25.17 -8.27 -29.73
N GLY A 25 25.03 -7.73 -28.51
CA GLY A 25 25.39 -6.35 -28.17
C GLY A 25 24.47 -5.26 -28.74
N TRP A 26 23.44 -5.64 -29.52
CA TRP A 26 22.50 -4.68 -30.11
C TRP A 26 21.71 -3.94 -29.02
N SER A 27 21.49 -2.63 -29.21
CA SER A 27 20.66 -1.82 -28.31
C SER A 27 19.20 -2.26 -28.41
N VAL A 28 18.64 -2.71 -27.29
CA VAL A 28 17.24 -3.10 -27.20
C VAL A 28 16.53 -2.18 -26.24
N GLU A 29 15.47 -1.54 -26.73
CA GLU A 29 14.52 -0.79 -25.93
C GLU A 29 13.55 -1.77 -25.25
N VAL A 30 13.48 -1.71 -23.92
CA VAL A 30 12.56 -2.53 -23.12
C VAL A 30 11.76 -1.61 -22.22
N PHE A 31 10.44 -1.79 -22.16
CA PHE A 31 9.61 -1.01 -21.24
C PHE A 31 9.80 -1.47 -19.79
N ARG A 32 9.70 -0.55 -18.83
CA ARG A 32 9.85 -0.85 -17.40
C ARG A 32 8.86 -1.88 -16.86
N ASP A 33 7.77 -2.10 -17.56
CA ASP A 33 6.66 -2.97 -17.19
C ASP A 33 6.75 -4.36 -17.82
N GLU A 34 7.65 -4.53 -18.80
CA GLU A 34 7.98 -5.80 -19.43
C GLU A 34 8.99 -6.59 -18.59
N ALA A 35 8.63 -7.83 -18.25
CA ALA A 35 9.51 -8.76 -17.53
C ALA A 35 10.73 -9.21 -18.36
N LYS A 36 10.59 -9.24 -19.69
CA LYS A 36 11.61 -9.76 -20.61
C LYS A 36 11.67 -8.90 -21.87
N GLY A 37 12.87 -8.50 -22.27
CA GLY A 37 13.13 -7.89 -23.56
C GLY A 37 13.30 -8.95 -24.65
N ARG A 38 12.99 -8.59 -25.91
CA ARG A 38 13.30 -9.39 -27.09
C ARG A 38 14.20 -8.57 -28.01
N CYS A 39 15.37 -9.11 -28.35
CA CYS A 39 16.23 -8.47 -29.32
C CYS A 39 15.64 -8.57 -30.74
N ALA A 40 15.49 -7.44 -31.43
CA ALA A 40 15.02 -7.41 -32.82
C ALA A 40 16.05 -7.96 -33.81
N HIS A 41 17.35 -7.91 -33.47
CA HIS A 41 18.44 -8.36 -34.32
C HIS A 41 18.64 -9.89 -34.30
N CYS A 42 18.76 -10.49 -33.10
CA CYS A 42 19.05 -11.93 -32.96
C CYS A 42 17.89 -12.78 -32.44
N GLY A 43 16.76 -12.15 -32.05
CA GLY A 43 15.58 -12.85 -31.52
C GLY A 43 15.72 -13.36 -30.07
N HIS A 44 16.89 -13.22 -29.44
CA HIS A 44 17.12 -13.68 -28.07
C HIS A 44 16.23 -12.93 -27.06
N ARG A 45 15.65 -13.68 -26.11
CA ARG A 45 14.84 -13.14 -25.01
C ARG A 45 15.62 -13.17 -23.71
N PHE A 46 15.71 -12.03 -23.04
CA PHE A 46 16.48 -11.88 -21.79
C PHE A 46 15.65 -11.13 -20.74
N PRO A 47 15.89 -11.38 -19.43
CA PRO A 47 15.19 -10.65 -18.37
C PRO A 47 15.52 -9.15 -18.43
N ASN A 48 14.52 -8.30 -18.21
CA ASN A 48 14.70 -6.85 -18.23
C ASN A 48 15.49 -6.38 -16.99
N PRO A 49 16.73 -5.87 -17.14
CA PRO A 49 17.54 -5.42 -16.01
C PRO A 49 17.02 -4.11 -15.39
N GLY A 50 16.28 -3.31 -16.16
CA GLY A 50 15.70 -2.03 -15.76
C GLY A 50 14.22 -2.10 -15.38
N GLY A 51 13.66 -3.31 -15.27
CA GLY A 51 12.24 -3.52 -14.93
C GLY A 51 11.91 -2.98 -13.55
N ASN A 52 10.85 -2.17 -13.45
CA ASN A 52 10.37 -1.66 -12.16
C ASN A 52 9.05 -2.35 -11.80
N PHE A 53 9.14 -3.41 -11.01
CA PHE A 53 8.00 -4.18 -10.53
C PHE A 53 7.58 -3.79 -9.10
N GLY A 54 7.62 -2.50 -8.75
CA GLY A 54 7.15 -2.01 -7.45
C GLY A 54 5.68 -2.42 -7.16
N CYS A 55 4.86 -2.57 -8.19
CA CYS A 55 3.49 -3.08 -8.08
C CYS A 55 3.41 -4.53 -7.59
N ALA A 56 4.43 -5.34 -7.88
CA ALA A 56 4.48 -6.74 -7.48
C ALA A 56 4.65 -6.93 -5.97
N GLN A 57 5.14 -5.91 -5.25
CA GLN A 57 5.34 -5.97 -3.80
C GLN A 57 4.04 -5.95 -2.98
N TRP A 58 2.91 -5.61 -3.61
CA TRP A 58 1.61 -5.50 -2.95
C TRP A 58 0.47 -6.14 -3.74
N CYS A 59 0.67 -6.48 -5.02
CA CYS A 59 -0.34 -7.12 -5.85
C CYS A 59 -0.52 -8.61 -5.48
N PRO A 60 -1.74 -9.08 -5.16
CA PRO A 60 -2.01 -10.48 -4.85
C PRO A 60 -1.69 -11.45 -6.00
N MET A 61 -1.79 -10.98 -7.25
CA MET A 61 -1.57 -11.76 -8.47
C MET A 61 -0.15 -11.63 -9.02
N ALA A 62 0.78 -11.02 -8.27
CA ALA A 62 2.13 -10.75 -8.72
C ALA A 62 2.89 -12.03 -9.13
N ARG A 63 2.71 -13.13 -8.39
CA ARG A 63 3.37 -14.42 -8.67
C ARG A 63 2.96 -14.99 -10.02
N GLU A 64 1.68 -14.91 -10.37
CA GLU A 64 1.15 -15.38 -11.65
C GLU A 64 1.59 -14.49 -12.81
N CYS A 65 1.75 -13.19 -12.55
CA CYS A 65 2.15 -12.20 -13.56
C CYS A 65 3.66 -12.26 -13.88
N LEU A 66 4.52 -12.32 -12.87
CA LEU A 66 5.98 -12.21 -13.04
C LEU A 66 6.73 -13.53 -12.86
N GLY A 67 6.08 -14.56 -12.33
CA GLY A 67 6.71 -15.82 -11.95
C GLY A 67 7.53 -15.73 -10.65
N PHE A 68 7.70 -14.52 -10.10
CA PHE A 68 8.30 -14.27 -8.80
C PHE A 68 7.63 -13.06 -8.16
N VAL A 69 7.68 -12.98 -6.83
CA VAL A 69 7.28 -11.77 -6.10
C VAL A 69 8.57 -11.22 -5.52
N PRO A 70 9.05 -10.04 -5.95
CA PRO A 70 10.20 -9.44 -5.30
C PRO A 70 9.83 -9.26 -3.82
N GLU A 71 10.67 -9.73 -2.91
CA GLU A 71 10.51 -9.45 -1.50
C GLU A 71 10.39 -7.93 -1.35
N ARG A 72 9.33 -7.48 -0.67
CA ARG A 72 9.21 -6.09 -0.29
C ARG A 72 10.50 -5.75 0.45
N PRO A 73 11.32 -4.79 -0.05
CA PRO A 73 12.42 -4.28 0.74
C PRO A 73 11.78 -3.82 2.05
N GLN A 74 12.03 -4.57 3.13
CA GLN A 74 11.71 -4.06 4.45
C GLN A 74 12.53 -2.78 4.52
N PRO A 75 11.90 -1.60 4.68
CA PRO A 75 12.69 -0.40 4.89
C PRO A 75 13.58 -0.73 6.08
N ALA A 76 14.90 -0.78 5.82
CA ALA A 76 15.89 -0.92 6.85
C ALA A 76 15.54 0.15 7.89
N SER A 77 15.18 -0.31 9.09
CA SER A 77 14.98 0.49 10.30
C SER A 77 13.88 1.58 10.35
N ALA A 78 12.67 1.35 9.84
CA ALA A 78 11.50 2.18 10.20
C ALA A 78 10.40 1.33 10.84
N SER A 79 10.57 1.08 12.15
CA SER A 79 9.67 0.47 13.14
C SER A 79 8.23 0.16 12.71
N GLU A 80 7.71 -0.98 13.17
CA GLU A 80 6.28 -1.20 13.40
C GLU A 80 5.74 -0.02 14.26
N GLY A 81 5.33 1.06 13.61
CA GLY A 81 5.01 2.31 14.29
C GLY A 81 5.50 3.59 13.63
N ALA A 82 6.31 3.60 12.56
CA ALA A 82 6.79 4.85 11.95
C ALA A 82 5.64 5.78 11.51
N VAL A 83 4.60 5.23 10.87
CA VAL A 83 3.40 5.99 10.47
C VAL A 83 2.58 6.40 11.70
N ALA A 84 2.37 5.48 12.64
CA ALA A 84 1.60 5.75 13.86
C ALA A 84 2.26 6.82 14.75
N ALA A 85 3.58 6.79 14.92
CA ALA A 85 4.35 7.79 15.63
C ALA A 85 4.22 9.17 14.98
N ARG A 86 4.32 9.24 13.64
CA ARG A 86 4.09 10.49 12.91
C ARG A 86 2.67 11.02 13.09
N LEU A 87 1.68 10.14 13.13
CA LEU A 87 0.28 10.50 13.41
C LEU A 87 0.10 11.00 14.84
N ILE A 88 0.72 10.37 15.83
CA ILE A 88 0.67 10.82 17.24
C ILE A 88 1.19 12.26 17.34
N THR A 89 2.36 12.57 16.78
CA THR A 89 2.89 13.94 16.77
C THR A 89 1.94 14.95 16.11
N ARG A 90 1.26 14.56 15.02
CA ARG A 90 0.28 15.42 14.36
C ARG A 90 -0.99 15.59 15.18
N LEU A 91 -1.45 14.53 15.86
CA LEU A 91 -2.63 14.59 16.73
C LEU A 91 -2.38 15.44 17.98
N GLU A 92 -1.18 15.36 18.57
CA GLU A 92 -0.77 16.23 19.67
C GLU A 92 -0.87 17.71 19.27
N ALA A 93 -0.40 18.06 18.08
CA ALA A 93 -0.49 19.42 17.54
C ALA A 93 -1.96 19.84 17.23
N LEU A 94 -2.74 18.96 16.59
CA LEU A 94 -4.12 19.27 16.18
C LEU A 94 -5.11 19.32 17.35
N LEU A 95 -4.88 18.52 18.39
CA LEU A 95 -5.76 18.39 19.56
C LEU A 95 -5.20 19.12 20.79
N ALA A 96 -4.25 20.04 20.61
CA ALA A 96 -3.68 20.83 21.70
C ALA A 96 -4.75 21.55 22.55
N ALA A 97 -5.86 21.99 21.91
CA ALA A 97 -7.00 22.63 22.58
C ALA A 97 -8.05 21.63 23.13
N LYS A 98 -7.88 20.33 22.91
CA LYS A 98 -8.85 19.27 23.26
C LYS A 98 -8.13 18.05 23.88
N PRO A 99 -7.52 18.19 25.08
CA PRO A 99 -6.72 17.12 25.69
C PRO A 99 -7.51 15.83 25.96
N ASP A 100 -8.82 15.93 26.22
CA ASP A 100 -9.67 14.76 26.42
C ASP A 100 -9.81 13.90 25.16
N GLN A 101 -9.86 14.52 23.99
CA GLN A 101 -9.93 13.80 22.71
C GLN A 101 -8.61 13.07 22.42
N LEU A 102 -7.48 13.75 22.67
CA LEU A 102 -6.15 13.16 22.54
C LEU A 102 -5.97 11.98 23.53
N GLY A 103 -6.35 12.17 24.79
CA GLY A 103 -6.26 11.13 25.82
C GLY A 103 -7.08 9.88 25.48
N ARG A 104 -8.29 10.06 24.93
CA ARG A 104 -9.10 8.93 24.44
C ARG A 104 -8.41 8.19 23.28
N ALA A 105 -7.90 8.92 22.29
CA ALA A 105 -7.21 8.34 21.14
C ALA A 105 -5.98 7.52 21.55
N LEU A 106 -5.14 8.05 22.45
CA LEU A 106 -3.93 7.37 22.93
C LEU A 106 -4.24 6.13 23.79
N ARG A 107 -5.31 6.16 24.60
CA ARG A 107 -5.76 4.97 25.35
C ARG A 107 -6.26 3.88 24.39
N ALA A 108 -7.08 4.24 23.41
CA ALA A 108 -7.56 3.30 22.40
C ALA A 108 -6.38 2.68 21.62
N PHE A 109 -5.40 3.49 21.23
CA PHE A 109 -4.19 3.02 20.55
C PHE A 109 -3.40 1.99 21.39
N ARG A 110 -3.24 2.21 22.69
CA ARG A 110 -2.57 1.26 23.60
C ARG A 110 -3.27 -0.10 23.61
N HIS A 111 -4.59 -0.11 23.79
CA HIS A 111 -5.38 -1.34 23.79
C HIS A 111 -5.36 -2.04 22.43
N ALA A 112 -5.46 -1.28 21.34
CA ALA A 112 -5.37 -1.83 19.98
C ALA A 112 -4.03 -2.54 19.75
N ARG A 113 -2.92 -1.97 20.25
CA ARG A 113 -1.60 -2.60 20.15
C ARG A 113 -1.52 -3.93 20.90
N GLU A 114 -2.06 -3.97 22.12
CA GLU A 114 -2.13 -5.19 22.94
C GLU A 114 -3.02 -6.26 22.28
N MET A 115 -4.14 -5.86 21.68
CA MET A 115 -5.04 -6.77 20.97
C MET A 115 -4.38 -7.38 19.74
N VAL A 116 -3.79 -6.55 18.85
CA VAL A 116 -3.14 -7.03 17.63
C VAL A 116 -2.00 -8.00 17.95
N ALA A 117 -1.23 -7.74 19.01
CA ALA A 117 -0.16 -8.63 19.46
C ALA A 117 -0.69 -10.02 19.88
N ARG A 118 -1.93 -10.12 20.36
CA ARG A 118 -2.55 -11.36 20.85
C ARG A 118 -3.38 -12.09 19.81
N THR A 119 -4.16 -11.37 19.01
CA THR A 119 -5.13 -11.95 18.07
C THR A 119 -4.55 -12.14 16.67
N GLY A 120 -3.39 -11.54 16.40
CA GLY A 120 -2.92 -11.35 15.03
C GLY A 120 -3.73 -10.27 14.29
N GLY A 121 -3.17 -9.79 13.19
CA GLY A 121 -3.71 -8.70 12.38
C GLY A 121 -2.58 -7.81 11.86
N ASN A 122 -2.85 -6.98 10.84
CA ASN A 122 -1.84 -6.05 10.36
C ASN A 122 -1.74 -4.85 11.32
N PRO A 123 -0.64 -4.67 12.07
CA PRO A 123 -0.50 -3.61 13.06
C PRO A 123 -0.57 -2.22 12.42
N GLN A 124 -0.06 -2.05 11.19
CA GLN A 124 -0.11 -0.75 10.53
C GLN A 124 -1.55 -0.30 10.28
N VAL A 125 -2.43 -1.21 9.89
CA VAL A 125 -3.83 -0.88 9.60
C VAL A 125 -4.59 -0.57 10.88
N VAL A 126 -4.52 -1.47 11.87
CA VAL A 126 -5.31 -1.35 13.10
C VAL A 126 -4.88 -0.16 13.94
N LEU A 127 -3.58 0.07 14.08
CA LEU A 127 -3.05 1.17 14.89
C LEU A 127 -3.33 2.54 14.26
N VAL A 128 -3.19 2.67 12.94
CA VAL A 128 -3.51 3.91 12.21
C VAL A 128 -5.01 4.20 12.27
N ALA A 129 -5.86 3.20 12.02
CA ALA A 129 -7.31 3.36 12.10
C ALA A 129 -7.74 3.85 13.48
N THR A 130 -7.21 3.24 14.54
CA THR A 130 -7.53 3.60 15.93
C THR A 130 -7.18 5.06 16.26
N LEU A 131 -6.01 5.53 15.83
CA LEU A 131 -5.59 6.93 16.03
C LEU A 131 -6.49 7.92 15.28
N LEU A 132 -6.86 7.61 14.03
CA LEU A 132 -7.70 8.47 13.19
C LEU A 132 -9.16 8.52 13.67
N SER A 133 -9.70 7.41 14.19
CA SER A 133 -11.04 7.40 14.81
C SER A 133 -11.14 8.37 15.99
N GLY A 134 -10.05 8.57 16.73
CA GLY A 134 -9.98 9.56 17.82
C GLY A 134 -10.01 11.01 17.35
N ALA A 135 -9.54 11.29 16.13
CA ALA A 135 -9.54 12.61 15.52
C ALA A 135 -10.89 12.98 14.88
N GLY A 136 -11.66 11.97 14.44
CA GLY A 136 -12.86 12.12 13.62
C GLY A 136 -14.21 12.21 14.35
N ALA A 137 -14.28 12.10 15.67
CA ALA A 137 -15.56 12.08 16.39
C ALA A 137 -16.09 13.47 16.80
N SER A 138 -15.61 14.57 16.19
CA SER A 138 -16.10 15.93 16.48
C SER A 138 -16.84 16.59 15.31
N GLN A 139 -17.02 15.90 14.17
CA GLN A 139 -17.72 16.42 12.98
C GLN A 139 -18.43 15.31 12.16
N VAL A 140 -18.80 14.17 12.75
CA VAL A 140 -19.93 13.41 12.17
C VAL A 140 -21.16 14.00 12.81
N GLY A 141 -21.74 15.00 12.13
CA GLY A 141 -23.08 15.45 12.47
C GLY A 141 -23.95 14.21 12.58
N THR A 142 -24.48 13.97 13.78
CA THR A 142 -25.64 13.11 13.94
C THR A 142 -26.79 13.79 13.23
N THR A 143 -26.85 13.63 11.91
CA THR A 143 -28.11 13.71 11.19
C THR A 143 -28.82 12.39 11.47
N THR A 144 -29.26 12.22 12.71
CA THR A 144 -30.39 11.34 13.02
C THR A 144 -31.63 12.06 12.51
N ALA A 145 -31.86 11.97 11.21
CA ALA A 145 -33.14 12.26 10.59
C ALA A 145 -33.37 11.21 9.49
N ASP A 146 -34.26 10.28 9.82
CA ASP A 146 -35.02 9.37 8.97
C ASP A 146 -34.36 8.16 8.27
N CYS A 147 -34.70 7.00 8.83
CA CYS A 147 -35.44 5.89 8.19
C CYS A 147 -34.93 5.36 6.82
N GLY A 148 -34.54 4.09 6.69
CA GLY A 148 -35.43 2.98 6.99
C GLY A 148 -34.72 1.66 7.28
N THR A 149 -35.41 0.87 8.08
CA THR A 149 -35.19 -0.56 8.34
C THR A 149 -35.19 -1.36 7.04
N ALA A 150 -34.03 -1.53 6.43
CA ALA A 150 -33.80 -2.64 5.51
C ALA A 150 -33.21 -3.80 6.34
N ALA A 151 -34.08 -4.74 6.73
CA ALA A 151 -33.65 -6.02 7.27
C ALA A 151 -32.64 -6.67 6.31
N ALA A 152 -31.48 -7.07 6.83
CA ALA A 152 -30.45 -7.72 6.04
C ALA A 152 -30.90 -9.14 5.64
N PRO A 153 -30.89 -9.51 4.34
CA PRO A 153 -31.46 -10.78 3.86
C PRO A 153 -30.57 -12.01 4.08
N TRP A 154 -29.51 -11.95 4.90
CA TRP A 154 -28.59 -13.08 5.11
C TRP A 154 -28.90 -13.92 6.36
N ALA A 155 -29.99 -13.61 7.09
CA ALA A 155 -30.35 -14.31 8.33
C ALA A 155 -31.18 -15.60 8.13
N THR A 156 -31.02 -16.31 7.00
CA THR A 156 -31.56 -17.67 6.87
C THR A 156 -30.81 -18.47 5.81
N LEU A 157 -29.77 -19.17 6.25
CA LEU A 157 -29.25 -20.40 5.67
C LEU A 157 -28.84 -21.33 6.81
#